data_AF-A0A090QQD2-F1
#
_entry.id   AF-A0A090QQD2-F1
#
_cell.length_a   1.000
_cell.length_b   1.000
_cell.length_c   1.000
_cell.angle_alpha   90.00
_cell.angle_beta   90.00
_cell.angle_gamma   90.00
#
_symmetry.space_group_name_H-M   'P 1'
#
loop_
_entity.id
_entity.type
_entity.pdbx_description
1 polymer ?
#
loop_
_entity_poly.entity_id
_entity_poly.type
_entity_poly.pdbx_seq_one_letter_code
_entity_poly.pdbx_strand_id
1 'polypeptide(L)'
;MLLNRLNTLFGEPERTTKKVQAWTITRYFGFVVEVDVPQNGAFANVWLPYPQGNTSLPAVSHSVYPADKGRHSNTYQTPGLHRGEPVLKLKVSSAEDIEQLLQYLTS
;
A
#
# COMPACT_ATOMS: atom_id res chain seq x y z
N MET A 1 5.60 -14.78 0.70
CA MET A 1 4.30 -14.07 0.85
C MET A 1 4.58 -12.61 1.14
N LEU A 2 3.80 -11.68 0.57
CA LEU A 2 4.00 -10.22 0.65
C LEU A 2 4.17 -9.73 2.10
N LEU A 3 3.22 -10.09 2.98
CA LEU A 3 3.19 -9.60 4.36
C LEU A 3 4.45 -9.96 5.15
N ASN A 4 4.93 -11.21 5.05
CA ASN A 4 6.16 -11.61 5.75
C ASN A 4 7.39 -10.78 5.31
N ARG A 5 7.46 -10.42 4.03
CA ARG A 5 8.56 -9.59 3.51
C ARG A 5 8.44 -8.15 4.02
N LEU A 6 7.23 -7.60 4.05
CA LEU A 6 6.98 -6.27 4.63
C LEU A 6 7.30 -6.25 6.13
N ASN A 7 6.87 -7.26 6.90
CA ASN A 7 7.21 -7.37 8.32
C ASN A 7 8.71 -7.45 8.56
N THR A 8 9.44 -8.14 7.68
CA THR A 8 10.90 -8.25 7.78
C THR A 8 11.59 -6.90 7.53
N LEU A 9 11.08 -6.08 6.60
CA LEU A 9 11.69 -4.81 6.21
C LEU A 9 11.27 -3.63 7.10
N PHE A 10 10.00 -3.58 7.51
CA PHE A 10 9.39 -2.43 8.18
C PHE A 10 8.89 -2.74 9.60
N GLY A 11 9.03 -3.98 10.08
CA GLY A 11 8.46 -4.43 11.34
C GLY A 11 6.96 -4.71 11.25
N GLU A 12 6.34 -5.01 12.40
CA GLU A 12 4.91 -5.28 12.48
C GLU A 12 4.08 -4.04 12.07
N PRO A 13 2.93 -4.22 11.41
CA PRO A 13 2.03 -3.12 11.07
C PRO A 13 1.53 -2.41 12.34
N GLU A 14 1.48 -1.08 12.29
CA GLU A 14 0.94 -0.24 13.37
C GLU A 14 -0.55 -0.50 13.59
N ARG A 15 -1.27 -0.85 12.50
CA ARG A 15 -2.69 -1.17 12.56
C ARG A 15 -3.00 -2.40 11.73
N THR A 16 -3.67 -3.35 12.37
CA THR A 16 -4.17 -4.58 11.73
C THR A 16 -5.66 -4.73 11.97
N THR A 17 -6.37 -5.05 10.90
CA THR A 17 -7.78 -5.45 10.90
C THR A 17 -7.94 -6.74 10.09
N LYS A 18 -9.15 -7.29 10.01
CA LYS A 18 -9.41 -8.53 9.27
C LYS A 18 -8.95 -8.50 7.79
N LYS A 19 -9.01 -7.34 7.14
CA LYS A 19 -8.68 -7.19 5.70
C LYS A 19 -7.50 -6.27 5.43
N VAL A 20 -7.07 -5.50 6.41
CA VAL A 20 -6.14 -4.39 6.19
C VAL A 20 -5.03 -4.41 7.21
N GLN A 21 -3.81 -4.22 6.73
CA GLN A 21 -2.60 -3.99 7.54
C GLN A 21 -1.96 -2.67 7.08
N ALA A 22 -1.53 -1.84 8.02
CA ALA A 22 -1.03 -0.50 7.73
C ALA A 22 0.30 -0.24 8.42
N TRP A 23 1.22 0.39 7.69
CA TRP A 23 2.53 0.81 8.17
C TRP A 23 2.67 2.32 8.05
N THR A 24 3.26 2.91 9.07
CA THR A 24 3.76 4.29 9.06
C THR A 24 5.28 4.22 8.97
N ILE A 25 5.86 4.76 7.90
CA ILE A 25 7.31 4.77 7.70
C ILE A 25 7.91 6.09 8.16
N THR A 26 7.23 7.19 7.87
CA THR A 26 7.58 8.53 8.34
C THR A 26 6.33 9.29 8.75
N ARG A 27 6.51 10.48 9.36
CA ARG A 27 5.39 11.36 9.72
C ARG A 27 4.49 11.78 8.55
N TYR A 28 4.94 11.61 7.29
CA TYR A 28 4.21 12.00 6.09
C TYR A 28 3.99 10.86 5.10
N PHE A 29 4.51 9.66 5.38
CA PHE A 29 4.40 8.53 4.48
C PHE A 29 4.07 7.25 5.24
N GLY A 30 3.00 6.61 4.82
CA GLY A 30 2.67 5.25 5.20
C GLY A 30 1.94 4.56 4.06
N PHE A 31 1.81 3.24 4.16
CA PHE A 31 1.12 2.44 3.16
C PHE A 31 0.17 1.44 3.82
N VAL A 32 -0.79 0.98 3.03
CA VAL A 32 -1.83 0.08 3.50
C VAL A 32 -1.96 -1.11 2.56
N VAL A 33 -1.86 -2.32 3.11
CA VAL A 33 -2.08 -3.56 2.39
C VAL A 33 -3.48 -4.06 2.71
N GLU A 34 -4.32 -4.18 1.69
CA GLU A 34 -5.63 -4.79 1.72
C GLU A 34 -5.53 -6.21 1.13
N VAL A 35 -5.76 -7.22 1.95
CA VAL A 35 -5.76 -8.63 1.56
C VAL A 35 -7.18 -9.16 1.42
N ASP A 36 -7.49 -9.77 0.28
CA ASP A 36 -8.77 -10.44 0.07
C ASP A 36 -8.73 -11.83 0.70
N VAL A 37 -9.35 -11.96 1.88
CA VAL A 37 -9.54 -13.25 2.57
C VAL A 37 -10.57 -14.09 1.80
N PRO A 38 -10.35 -15.40 1.56
CA PRO A 38 -9.34 -16.28 2.18
C PRO A 38 -8.05 -16.47 1.38
N GLN A 39 -7.82 -15.72 0.30
CA GLN A 39 -6.58 -15.87 -0.46
C GLN A 39 -5.43 -15.34 0.39
N ASN A 40 -4.49 -16.21 0.78
CA ASN A 40 -3.35 -15.98 1.68
C ASN A 40 -2.35 -14.91 1.18
N GLY A 41 -2.80 -13.69 0.89
CA GLY A 41 -1.97 -12.61 0.36
C GLY A 41 -1.40 -12.85 -1.04
N ALA A 42 -1.95 -13.80 -1.81
CA ALA A 42 -1.56 -14.04 -3.20
C ALA A 42 -2.01 -12.91 -4.13
N PHE A 43 -3.13 -12.27 -3.78
CA PHE A 43 -3.63 -11.06 -4.42
C PHE A 43 -3.91 -10.03 -3.32
N ALA A 44 -3.22 -8.91 -3.36
CA ALA A 44 -3.38 -7.82 -2.40
C ALA A 44 -3.44 -6.48 -3.12
N ASN A 45 -4.30 -5.59 -2.64
CA ASN A 45 -4.24 -4.20 -3.04
C ASN A 45 -3.31 -3.46 -2.09
N VAL A 46 -2.40 -2.65 -2.64
CA VAL A 46 -1.54 -1.78 -1.83
C VAL A 46 -1.88 -0.34 -2.14
N TRP A 47 -2.23 0.40 -1.10
CA TRP A 47 -2.57 1.81 -1.16
C TRP A 47 -1.37 2.62 -0.74
N LEU A 48 -0.94 3.51 -1.64
CA LEU A 48 0.20 4.41 -1.44
C LEU A 48 -0.21 5.86 -1.63
N PRO A 49 0.43 6.79 -0.91
CA PRO A 49 0.33 8.22 -1.22
C PRO A 49 0.67 8.43 -2.70
N TYR A 50 -0.06 9.32 -3.37
CA TYR A 50 0.30 9.68 -4.72
C TYR A 50 1.68 10.35 -4.70
N PRO A 51 2.65 9.90 -5.51
CA PRO A 51 4.00 10.45 -5.46
C PRO A 51 3.98 11.95 -5.79
N GLN A 52 4.76 12.72 -5.03
CA GLN A 52 4.96 14.14 -5.31
C GLN A 52 6.21 14.31 -6.18
N GLY A 53 6.16 15.24 -7.14
CA GLY A 53 7.30 15.55 -8.00
C GLY A 53 7.59 14.48 -9.06
N ASN A 54 8.87 14.23 -9.34
CA ASN A 54 9.34 13.35 -10.42
C ASN A 54 9.62 11.90 -9.97
N THR A 55 9.05 11.45 -8.85
CA THR A 55 9.21 10.06 -8.41
C THR A 55 8.55 9.12 -9.41
N SER A 56 9.32 8.14 -9.89
CA SER A 56 8.81 7.11 -10.81
C SER A 56 7.78 6.23 -10.11
N LEU A 57 6.68 5.92 -10.80
CA LEU A 57 5.68 4.99 -10.29
C LEU A 57 6.25 3.56 -10.23
N PRO A 58 5.82 2.74 -9.26
CA PRO A 58 6.21 1.34 -9.20
C PRO A 58 5.81 0.59 -10.47
N ALA A 59 6.68 -0.29 -10.95
CA ALA A 59 6.43 -1.17 -12.11
C ALA A 59 5.49 -2.35 -11.77
N VAL A 60 4.45 -2.06 -11.00
CA VAL A 60 3.37 -2.96 -10.62
C VAL A 60 2.09 -2.39 -11.21
N SER A 61 1.16 -3.26 -11.63
CA SER A 61 -0.14 -2.82 -12.12
C SER A 61 -0.80 -1.88 -11.11
N HIS A 62 -1.06 -0.63 -11.52
CA HIS A 62 -1.61 0.39 -10.64
C HIS A 62 -2.70 1.23 -11.30
N SER A 63 -3.50 1.85 -10.45
CA SER A 63 -4.49 2.84 -10.85
C SER A 63 -4.44 4.02 -9.91
N VAL A 64 -4.68 5.21 -10.44
CA VAL A 64 -4.86 6.41 -9.62
C VAL A 64 -6.29 6.40 -9.11
N TYR A 65 -6.44 6.38 -7.80
CA TYR A 65 -7.74 6.49 -7.15
C TYR A 65 -8.04 7.97 -6.89
N PRO A 66 -9.10 8.54 -7.50
CA PRO A 66 -9.41 9.96 -7.37
C PRO A 66 -9.71 10.41 -5.93
N ALA A 67 -9.44 11.69 -5.65
CA ALA A 67 -9.66 12.33 -4.36
C ALA A 67 -11.13 12.34 -3.90
N ASP A 68 -12.06 12.42 -4.85
CA ASP A 68 -13.51 12.52 -4.66
C ASP A 68 -14.18 11.15 -4.46
N LYS A 69 -13.47 10.05 -4.75
CA LYS A 69 -13.99 8.70 -4.54
C LYS A 69 -13.70 8.20 -3.12
N GLY A 70 -14.74 7.64 -2.50
CA GLY A 70 -14.60 6.89 -1.26
C GLY A 70 -13.65 5.71 -1.42
N ARG A 71 -12.67 5.64 -0.52
CA ARG A 71 -11.74 4.53 -0.31
C ARG A 71 -12.13 3.70 0.90
N HIS A 72 -11.50 2.53 1.03
CA HIS A 72 -11.66 1.69 2.20
C HIS A 72 -11.39 2.50 3.48
N SER A 73 -12.34 2.56 4.41
CA SER A 73 -12.32 3.50 5.55
C SER A 73 -11.05 3.41 6.39
N ASN A 74 -10.46 2.21 6.49
CA ASN A 74 -9.22 1.95 7.21
C ASN A 74 -7.94 2.47 6.51
N THR A 75 -8.02 3.18 5.39
CA THR A 75 -6.83 3.80 4.76
C THR A 75 -6.55 5.21 5.26
N TYR A 76 -7.59 5.97 5.62
CA TYR A 76 -7.46 7.43 5.85
C TYR A 76 -6.63 7.82 7.07
N GLN A 77 -6.45 6.90 8.01
CA GLN A 77 -5.66 7.11 9.23
C GLN A 77 -4.15 6.98 8.99
N THR A 78 -3.74 6.52 7.80
CA THR A 78 -2.32 6.35 7.47
C THR A 78 -1.78 7.64 6.84
N PRO A 79 -0.57 8.10 7.25
CA PRO A 79 0.02 9.32 6.69
C PRO A 79 0.11 9.31 5.17
N GLY A 80 -0.29 10.41 4.53
CA GLY A 80 -0.29 10.56 3.07
C GLY A 80 -1.44 9.86 2.34
N LEU A 81 -2.38 9.23 3.07
CA LEU A 81 -3.61 8.67 2.52
C LEU A 81 -4.86 9.45 2.97
N HIS A 82 -4.73 10.73 3.28
CA HIS A 82 -5.81 11.53 3.85
C HIS A 82 -6.98 11.70 2.87
N ARG A 83 -8.19 11.93 3.41
CA ARG A 83 -9.39 12.19 2.58
C ARG A 83 -9.17 13.43 1.71
N GLY A 84 -9.71 13.40 0.49
CA GLY A 84 -9.58 14.51 -0.45
C GLY A 84 -8.25 14.54 -1.22
N GLU A 85 -7.37 13.56 -1.01
CA GLU A 85 -6.14 13.40 -1.80
C GLU A 85 -6.25 12.18 -2.74
N PRO A 86 -5.71 12.28 -3.96
CA PRO A 86 -5.55 11.12 -4.82
C PRO A 86 -4.53 10.16 -4.20
N VAL A 87 -4.68 8.88 -4.49
CA VAL A 87 -3.75 7.85 -4.02
C VAL A 87 -3.49 6.84 -5.13
N LEU A 88 -2.38 6.13 -5.00
CA LEU A 88 -2.08 5.02 -5.89
C LEU A 88 -2.64 3.73 -5.30
N LYS A 89 -3.39 2.97 -6.11
CA LYS A 89 -3.82 1.62 -5.79
C LYS A 89 -3.06 0.64 -6.68
N LEU A 90 -2.14 -0.10 -6.08
CA LEU A 90 -1.40 -1.19 -6.71
C LEU A 90 -2.18 -2.50 -6.55
N LYS A 91 -2.10 -3.37 -7.55
CA LYS A 91 -2.58 -4.75 -7.48
C LYS A 91 -1.37 -5.68 -7.53
N VAL A 92 -1.00 -6.24 -6.38
CA VAL A 92 0.09 -7.20 -6.23
C VAL A 92 -0.49 -8.60 -6.40
N SER A 93 0.01 -9.35 -7.38
CA SER A 93 -0.53 -10.65 -7.78
C SER A 93 0.53 -11.73 -8.06
N SER A 94 1.80 -11.33 -8.13
CA SER A 94 2.91 -12.21 -8.47
C SER A 94 4.11 -11.97 -7.55
N ALA A 95 5.08 -12.87 -7.59
CA ALA A 95 6.35 -12.67 -6.89
C ALA A 95 7.12 -11.46 -7.44
N GLU A 96 7.06 -11.22 -8.75
CA GLU A 96 7.67 -10.06 -9.40
C GLU A 96 7.04 -8.75 -8.91
N ASP A 97 5.70 -8.70 -8.81
CA ASP A 97 5.00 -7.53 -8.25
C ASP A 97 5.45 -7.22 -6.82
N ILE A 98 5.71 -8.26 -6.02
CA ILE A 98 6.24 -8.11 -4.67
C ILE A 98 7.63 -7.46 -4.73
N GLU A 99 8.56 -7.99 -5.52
CA GLU A 99 9.92 -7.41 -5.61
C GLU A 99 9.89 -5.96 -6.10
N GLN A 100 9.08 -5.65 -7.11
CA GLN A 100 8.93 -4.29 -7.63
C GLN A 100 8.35 -3.32 -6.59
N LEU A 101 7.35 -3.77 -5.82
CA LEU A 101 6.81 -3.00 -4.70
C LEU A 101 7.86 -2.76 -3.62
N LEU A 102 8.59 -3.81 -3.22
CA LEU A 102 9.61 -3.70 -2.18
C LEU A 102 10.72 -2.73 -2.60
N GLN A 103 11.20 -2.84 -3.84
CA GLN A 103 12.18 -1.93 -4.40
C GLN A 103 11.70 -0.47 -4.33
N TYR A 104 10.45 -0.21 -4.73
CA TYR A 104 9.85 1.13 -4.66
C TYR A 104 9.73 1.67 -3.22
N LEU A 105 9.40 0.81 -2.25
CA LEU A 105 9.25 1.24 -0.85
C LEU A 105 10.59 1.51 -0.15
N THR A 106 11.71 1.05 -0.71
CA THR A 106 13.05 1.20 -0.13
C THR A 106 13.97 2.12 -0.91
N SER A 107 13.52 2.66 -2.05
CA SER A 107 14.26 3.65 -2.86
C SER A 107 14.16 5.05 -2.26
#